data_AF-G7YHU7-F1
#
_entry.id   AF-G7YHU7-F1
#
_cell.length_a   1.000
_cell.length_b   1.000
_cell.length_c   1.000
_cell.angle_alpha   90.00
_cell.angle_beta   90.00
_cell.angle_gamma   90.00
#
_symmetry.space_group_name_H-M   'P 1'
#
loop_
_entity.id
_entity.type
_entity.pdbx_description
1 polymer ?
#
loop_
_entity_poly.entity_id
_entity_poly.type
_entity_poly.pdbx_seq_one_letter_code
_entity_poly.pdbx_strand_id
1 'polypeptide(L)'
;MLTVTDFINVLVKTYNAEQYKMEDFERASILEWRSYDTKTSAHPLVSVSPESSLLEAARMLIKCRFHRLPVIDPVFGNPLHILTHKRILKYAHLN
;
A
#
# COMPACT_ATOMS: atom_id res chain seq x y z
N MET A 1 -2.30 2.94 2.07
CA MET A 1 -0.92 2.50 2.38
C MET A 1 0.00 3.16 1.38
N LEU A 2 1.12 3.75 1.79
CA LEU A 2 2.08 4.34 0.85
C LEU A 2 2.93 3.25 0.19
N THR A 3 3.02 3.29 -1.13
CA THR A 3 3.70 2.32 -1.99
C THR A 3 4.40 3.02 -3.15
N VAL A 4 5.14 2.25 -3.94
CA VAL A 4 5.75 2.76 -5.17
C VAL A 4 4.68 3.23 -6.17
N THR A 5 3.48 2.65 -6.17
CA THR A 5 2.38 3.11 -7.03
C THR A 5 1.98 4.54 -6.71
N ASP A 6 1.97 4.94 -5.44
CA ASP A 6 1.67 6.30 -5.04
C ASP A 6 2.74 7.28 -5.58
N PHE A 7 4.01 6.91 -5.49
CA PHE A 7 5.11 7.71 -6.05
C PHE A 7 4.99 7.87 -7.57
N ILE A 8 4.69 6.78 -8.29
CA ILE A 8 4.44 6.83 -9.74
C ILE A 8 3.27 7.75 -10.05
N ASN A 9 2.16 7.65 -9.31
CA ASN A 9 0.98 8.48 -9.53
C ASN A 9 1.25 9.97 -9.27
N VAL A 10 2.00 10.29 -8.22
CA VAL A 10 2.42 11.66 -7.93
C VAL A 10 3.23 12.20 -9.10
N LEU A 11 4.29 11.50 -9.51
CA LEU A 11 5.13 11.93 -10.64
C LEU A 11 4.31 12.09 -11.93
N VAL A 12 3.49 11.13 -12.31
CA VAL A 12 2.68 11.19 -13.54
C VAL A 12 1.73 12.39 -13.54
N LYS A 13 1.25 12.83 -12.38
CA LYS A 13 0.26 13.92 -12.26
C LYS A 13 0.88 15.31 -12.14
N THR A 14 2.02 15.43 -11.46
CA THR A 14 2.56 16.74 -11.08
C THR A 14 3.93 17.02 -11.68
N TYR A 15 4.67 16.01 -12.14
CA TYR A 15 6.00 16.24 -12.69
C TYR A 15 5.90 16.98 -14.03
N ASN A 16 6.40 18.20 -14.03
CA ASN A 16 6.70 18.99 -15.21
C ASN A 16 8.11 19.56 -15.03
N ALA A 17 9.03 19.24 -15.94
CA ALA A 17 10.43 19.62 -15.87
C ALA A 17 10.66 21.15 -15.81
N GLU A 18 9.70 21.95 -16.27
CA GLU A 18 9.76 23.41 -16.20
C GLU A 18 9.32 23.98 -14.84
N GLN A 19 8.47 23.27 -14.10
CA GLN A 19 7.83 23.77 -12.88
C GLN A 19 8.32 23.10 -11.60
N TYR A 20 8.82 21.86 -11.69
CA TYR A 20 9.18 21.06 -10.54
C TYR A 20 10.56 20.41 -10.72
N LYS A 21 11.38 20.50 -9.67
CA LYS A 21 12.62 19.73 -9.56
C LYS A 21 12.35 18.45 -8.78
N MET A 22 13.18 17.43 -9.00
CA MET A 22 13.07 16.16 -8.27
C MET A 22 13.22 16.36 -6.75
N GLU A 23 14.03 17.32 -6.34
CA GLU A 23 14.26 17.74 -4.95
C GLU A 23 12.98 18.21 -4.23
N ASP A 24 12.01 18.77 -4.97
CA ASP A 24 10.76 19.25 -4.39
C ASP A 24 9.89 18.09 -3.88
N PHE A 25 9.95 16.94 -4.56
CA PHE A 25 9.24 15.73 -4.15
C PHE A 25 9.84 15.12 -2.88
N GLU A 26 11.16 15.21 -2.71
CA GLU A 26 11.86 14.72 -1.51
C GLU A 26 11.51 15.54 -0.27
N ARG A 27 11.30 16.85 -0.44
CA ARG A 27 10.90 17.76 0.66
C ARG A 27 9.44 17.62 1.05
N ALA A 28 8.58 17.16 0.14
CA ALA A 28 7.16 17.03 0.39
C ALA A 28 6.83 15.87 1.34
N SER A 29 5.90 16.13 2.25
CA SER A 29 5.37 15.17 3.21
C SER A 29 4.42 14.16 2.56
N ILE A 30 4.21 13.02 3.22
CA ILE A 30 3.23 12.00 2.79
C ILE A 30 1.81 12.58 2.72
N LEU A 31 1.48 13.53 3.60
CA LEU A 31 0.17 14.17 3.62
C LEU A 31 -0.04 15.02 2.36
N GLU A 32 0.97 15.78 1.96
CA GLU A 32 0.96 16.53 0.70
C GLU A 32 0.90 15.59 -0.50
N TRP A 33 1.64 14.48 -0.47
CA TRP A 33 1.57 13.49 -1.56
C TRP A 33 0.16 12.93 -1.78
N ARG A 34 -0.59 12.72 -0.70
CA ARG A 34 -1.99 12.25 -0.77
C ARG A 34 -2.95 13.29 -1.34
N SER A 35 -2.62 14.59 -1.30
CA SER A 35 -3.46 15.63 -1.90
C SER A 35 -3.38 15.61 -3.44
N TYR A 36 -2.23 15.23 -4.00
CA TYR A 36 -2.05 15.06 -5.45
C TYR A 36 -2.82 13.85 -6.01
N ASP A 37 -3.12 12.84 -5.19
CA ASP A 37 -3.85 11.65 -5.60
C ASP A 37 -5.17 11.43 -4.85
N THR A 38 -6.19 12.20 -5.23
CA THR A 38 -7.55 12.11 -4.68
C THR A 38 -8.25 10.78 -4.95
N LYS A 39 -7.83 10.01 -5.96
CA LYS A 39 -8.45 8.71 -6.29
C LYS A 39 -8.01 7.60 -5.36
N THR A 40 -6.72 7.54 -5.01
CA THR A 40 -6.19 6.54 -4.08
C THR A 40 -6.37 6.94 -2.62
N SER A 41 -6.35 8.24 -2.31
CA SER A 41 -6.52 8.73 -0.93
C SER A 41 -7.92 8.48 -0.34
N ALA A 42 -8.95 8.32 -1.18
CA ALA A 42 -10.32 8.05 -0.77
C ALA A 42 -10.56 6.59 -0.31
N HIS A 43 -9.63 5.66 -0.56
CA HIS A 43 -9.83 4.27 -0.19
C HIS A 43 -9.44 4.03 1.27
N PRO A 44 -10.35 3.52 2.12
CA PRO A 44 -10.01 3.17 3.49
C PRO A 44 -8.92 2.10 3.51
N LEU A 45 -8.08 2.12 4.54
CA LEU A 45 -7.05 1.10 4.72
C LEU A 45 -7.72 -0.26 4.92
N VAL A 46 -7.49 -1.19 4.00
CA VAL A 46 -7.92 -2.58 4.14
C VAL A 46 -6.80 -3.37 4.81
N SER A 47 -7.12 -4.09 5.88
CA SER A 47 -6.20 -4.95 6.64
C SER A 47 -6.89 -6.27 7.01
N VAL A 48 -6.10 -7.22 7.52
CA VAL A 48 -6.59 -8.48 8.10
C VAL A 48 -6.00 -8.67 9.50
N SER A 49 -6.66 -9.48 10.34
CA SER A 49 -6.11 -9.84 11.65
C SER A 49 -5.09 -10.98 11.52
N PRO A 50 -4.16 -11.13 12.47
CA PRO A 50 -3.20 -12.24 12.45
C PRO A 50 -3.87 -13.62 12.59
N GLU A 51 -5.08 -13.70 13.13
CA GLU A 51 -5.90 -14.92 13.24
C GLU A 51 -6.65 -15.25 11.94
N SER A 52 -6.69 -14.34 10.97
CA SER A 52 -7.34 -14.56 9.67
C SER A 52 -6.60 -15.63 8.87
N SER A 53 -7.34 -16.46 8.12
CA SER A 53 -6.72 -17.51 7.33
C SER A 53 -5.91 -16.96 6.14
N LEU A 54 -4.87 -17.68 5.71
CA LEU A 54 -4.12 -17.31 4.50
C LEU A 54 -5.00 -17.27 3.24
N LEU A 55 -6.05 -18.11 3.18
CA LEU A 55 -7.01 -18.12 2.09
C LEU A 55 -7.81 -16.81 2.02
N GLU A 56 -8.29 -16.31 3.16
CA GLU A 56 -8.98 -15.02 3.23
C GLU A 56 -8.07 -13.86 2.85
N ALA A 57 -6.84 -13.86 3.37
CA ALA A 57 -5.85 -12.85 3.04
C ALA A 57 -5.51 -12.84 1.53
N ALA A 58 -5.35 -14.02 0.91
CA ALA A 58 -5.14 -14.16 -0.53
C ALA A 58 -6.36 -13.67 -1.34
N ARG A 59 -7.58 -14.03 -0.93
CA ARG A 59 -8.82 -13.56 -1.57
C ARG A 59 -8.95 -12.04 -1.48
N MET A 60 -8.59 -11.45 -0.36
CA MET A 60 -8.64 -9.99 -0.17
C MET A 60 -7.67 -9.27 -1.10
N LEU A 61 -6.43 -9.75 -1.22
CA LEU A 61 -5.44 -9.22 -2.16
C LEU A 61 -5.98 -9.23 -3.61
N ILE A 62 -6.64 -10.31 -4.03
CA ILE A 62 -7.22 -10.44 -5.37
C ILE A 62 -8.42 -9.51 -5.55
N LYS A 63 -9.40 -9.56 -4.63
CA LYS A 63 -10.64 -8.80 -4.71
C LYS A 63 -10.39 -7.29 -4.75
N CYS A 64 -9.48 -6.80 -3.90
CA CYS A 64 -9.14 -5.39 -3.84
C CYS A 64 -8.06 -4.98 -4.86
N ARG A 65 -7.50 -5.93 -5.61
CA ARG A 65 -6.37 -5.72 -6.54
C ARG A 65 -5.16 -5.08 -5.85
N PHE A 66 -4.90 -5.49 -4.60
CA PHE A 66 -3.75 -5.03 -3.84
C PHE A 66 -2.57 -6.01 -3.98
N HIS A 67 -1.37 -5.45 -3.95
CA HIS A 67 -0.12 -6.22 -3.95
C HIS A 67 0.40 -6.50 -2.54
N ARG A 68 -0.06 -5.71 -1.56
CA ARG A 68 0.38 -5.76 -0.17
C ARG A 68 -0.83 -5.56 0.73
N LEU A 69 -0.96 -6.42 1.74
CA LEU A 69 -2.08 -6.44 2.68
C LEU A 69 -1.50 -6.35 4.10
N PRO A 70 -1.75 -5.26 4.84
CA PRO A 70 -1.35 -5.14 6.23
C PRO A 70 -2.05 -6.18 7.11
N VAL A 71 -1.27 -6.82 7.98
CA VAL A 71 -1.75 -7.62 9.09
C VAL A 71 -1.68 -6.74 10.34
N ILE A 72 -2.82 -6.45 10.94
CA ILE A 72 -2.94 -5.53 12.07
C ILE A 72 -3.58 -6.28 13.23
N ASP A 73 -3.00 -6.13 14.41
CA ASP A 73 -3.57 -6.62 15.66
C ASP A 73 -4.88 -5.86 15.97
N PRO A 74 -6.03 -6.56 16.07
CA PRO A 74 -7.32 -5.90 16.31
C PRO A 74 -7.45 -5.33 17.73
N VAL A 75 -6.65 -5.77 18.70
CA VAL A 75 -6.75 -5.34 20.10
C VAL A 75 -6.01 -4.03 20.32
N PHE A 76 -4.73 -3.98 19.91
CA PHE A 76 -3.86 -2.82 20.15
C PHE A 76 -3.70 -1.92 18.91
N GLY A 77 -4.17 -2.36 17.73
CA GLY A 77 -3.99 -1.63 16.47
C GLY A 77 -2.57 -1.69 15.91
N ASN A 78 -1.72 -2.56 16.46
CA ASN A 78 -0.32 -2.65 16.07
C ASN A 78 -0.17 -3.28 14.67
N PRO A 79 0.60 -2.66 13.76
CA PRO A 79 0.93 -3.28 12.49
C PRO A 79 1.96 -4.40 12.72
N LEU A 80 1.54 -5.65 12.52
CA LEU A 80 2.38 -6.82 12.78
C LEU A 80 3.21 -7.22 11.57
N HIS A 81 2.59 -7.20 10.37
CA HIS A 81 3.28 -7.62 9.14
C HIS A 81 2.64 -7.03 7.89
N ILE A 82 3.36 -7.08 6.77
CA ILE A 82 2.83 -6.77 5.43
C ILE A 82 2.87 -8.05 4.59
N LEU A 83 1.70 -8.62 4.34
CA LEU A 83 1.55 -9.82 3.53
C LEU A 83 1.59 -9.46 2.04
N THR A 84 2.26 -10.28 1.23
CA THR A 84 2.37 -10.09 -0.22
C THR A 84 2.10 -11.41 -0.92
N HIS A 85 1.66 -11.34 -2.18
CA HIS A 85 1.48 -12.52 -3.05
C HIS A 85 2.72 -13.41 -3.04
N LYS A 86 3.92 -12.82 -3.21
CA LYS A 86 5.19 -13.54 -3.20
C LYS A 86 5.42 -14.36 -1.93
N ARG A 87 5.06 -13.82 -0.75
CA ARG A 87 5.24 -14.52 0.53
C ARG A 87 4.24 -15.67 0.70
N ILE A 88 2.97 -15.45 0.30
CA ILE A 88 1.94 -16.49 0.34
C ILE A 88 2.36 -17.66 -0.56
N LEU A 89 2.76 -17.38 -1.80
CA LEU A 89 3.21 -18.41 -2.75
C LEU A 89 4.47 -19.13 -2.25
N LYS A 90 5.45 -18.41 -1.70
CA LYS A 90 6.64 -19.02 -1.12
C LYS A 90 6.29 -19.96 0.03
N TYR A 91 5.35 -19.56 0.90
CA TYR A 91 4.87 -20.42 1.98
C TYR A 91 4.16 -21.67 1.45
N ALA A 92 3.28 -21.52 0.46
CA ALA A 92 2.54 -22.64 -0.14
C ALA A 92 3.41 -23.59 -0.99
N HIS A 93 4.62 -23.16 -1.39
CA HIS A 93 5.57 -24.03 -2.10
C HIS A 93 6.52 -24.78 -1.16
N LEU A 94 6.82 -24.19 0.00
CA LEU A 94 7.76 -24.74 0.98
C LEU A 94 7.08 -25.62 2.05
N ASN A 95 5.76 -25.59 2.15
CA ASN A 95 4.93 -26.53 2.91
C ASN A 95 4.16 -27.40 1.92
#